data_AF-A0A7C1IF69-F1
#
_entry.id   AF-A0A7C1IF69-F1
#
_cell.length_a   1.000
_cell.length_b   1.000
_cell.length_c   1.000
_cell.angle_alpha   90.00
_cell.angle_beta   90.00
_cell.angle_gamma   90.00
#
_symmetry.space_group_name_H-M   'P 1'
#
loop_
_entity.id
_entity.type
_entity.pdbx_description
1 polymer ?
#
loop_
_entity_poly.entity_id
_entity_poly.type
_entity_poly.pdbx_seq_one_letter_code
_entity_poly.pdbx_strand_id
1 'polypeptide(L)'
;MYQACVTVLPMYYSRGNTGYFEIINRSFLDIELNRIGQHGPEHIRIPARSRVDVRTALAENERPHILSYAVANMLTAPETPLTVDIEIALPEPVELELDEALTR
;
A
#
# COMPACT_ATOMS: atom_id res chain seq x y z
N MET A 1 13.51 -3.72 -10.26
CA MET A 1 13.84 -2.30 -10.03
C MET A 1 12.87 -1.66 -9.04
N TYR A 2 11.56 -1.63 -9.33
CA TYR A 2 10.51 -1.08 -8.44
C TYR A 2 10.58 -1.54 -6.98
N GLN A 3 10.70 -2.86 -6.73
CA GLN A 3 10.73 -3.44 -5.38
C GLN A 3 11.89 -2.92 -4.50
N ALA A 4 12.99 -2.48 -5.10
CA ALA A 4 14.11 -1.88 -4.35
C ALA A 4 13.86 -0.40 -4.01
N CYS A 5 12.97 0.27 -4.75
CA CYS A 5 12.65 1.68 -4.61
C CYS A 5 11.50 1.93 -3.63
N VAL A 6 10.53 1.02 -3.58
CA VAL A 6 9.27 1.20 -2.87
C VAL A 6 9.13 0.23 -1.71
N THR A 7 8.64 0.72 -0.58
CA THR A 7 8.21 -0.10 0.55
C THR A 7 6.78 0.23 0.89
N VAL A 8 5.95 -0.81 0.95
CA VAL A 8 4.56 -0.73 1.37
C VAL A 8 4.53 -1.16 2.82
N LEU A 9 4.02 -0.31 3.70
CA LEU A 9 3.82 -0.66 5.09
C LEU A 9 2.48 -1.37 5.26
N PRO A 10 2.34 -2.23 6.29
CA PRO A 10 1.06 -2.81 6.65
C PRO A 10 0.01 -1.73 6.90
N MET A 11 -1.26 -2.12 6.80
CA MET A 11 -2.36 -1.25 7.13
C MET A 11 -2.29 -0.87 8.61
N TYR A 12 -2.21 0.43 8.89
CA TYR A 12 -2.12 0.95 10.26
C TYR A 12 -3.50 1.33 10.82
N TYR A 13 -4.50 1.49 9.96
CA TYR A 13 -5.86 1.84 10.37
C TYR A 13 -6.89 1.29 9.38
N SER A 14 -8.00 0.78 9.91
CA SER A 14 -9.17 0.40 9.12
C SER A 14 -10.45 0.81 9.82
N ARG A 15 -11.47 1.17 9.05
CA ARG A 15 -12.81 1.47 9.55
C ARG A 15 -13.85 1.04 8.53
N GLY A 16 -14.71 0.09 8.94
CA GLY A 16 -15.67 -0.53 8.02
C GLY A 16 -14.94 -1.11 6.81
N ASN A 17 -15.36 -0.70 5.61
CA ASN A 17 -14.76 -1.19 4.37
C ASN A 17 -13.63 -0.29 3.83
N THR A 18 -12.96 0.49 4.68
CA THR A 18 -11.87 1.39 4.27
C THR A 18 -10.60 1.09 5.07
N GLY A 19 -9.47 0.95 4.38
CA GLY A 19 -8.15 0.76 4.96
C GLY A 19 -7.20 1.90 4.59
N TYR A 20 -6.24 2.14 5.49
CA TYR A 20 -5.19 3.14 5.35
C TYR A 20 -3.82 2.49 5.57
N PHE A 21 -2.92 2.74 4.63
CA PHE A 21 -1.55 2.22 4.65
C PHE A 21 -0.60 3.27 4.06
N GLU A 22 0.70 3.12 4.32
CA GLU A 22 1.71 4.02 3.79
C GLU A 22 2.51 3.36 2.66
N ILE A 23 2.86 4.16 1.65
CA ILE A 23 3.87 3.78 0.65
C ILE A 23 5.05 4.75 0.77
N ILE A 24 6.25 4.19 0.91
CA ILE A 24 7.51 4.93 1.02
C ILE A 24 8.30 4.73 -0.27
N ASN A 25 8.66 5.83 -0.92
CA ASN A 25 9.60 5.86 -2.05
C ASN A 25 10.98 6.30 -1.56
N ARG A 26 11.94 5.37 -1.58
CA ARG A 26 13.33 5.62 -1.18
C ARG A 26 14.22 6.08 -2.33
N SER A 27 13.72 6.05 -3.56
CA SER A 27 14.46 6.44 -4.75
C SER A 27 14.47 7.96 -4.97
N PHE A 28 15.29 8.39 -5.92
CA PHE A 28 15.38 9.78 -6.39
C PHE A 28 14.45 10.09 -7.58
N LEU A 29 13.59 9.14 -7.94
CA LEU A 29 12.60 9.30 -9.01
C LEU A 29 11.21 9.35 -8.38
N ASP A 30 10.33 10.18 -8.94
CA ASP A 30 8.90 10.06 -8.66
C ASP A 30 8.43 8.67 -9.09
N ILE A 31 7.41 8.12 -8.43
CA ILE A 31 6.75 6.88 -8.84
C ILE A 31 5.29 7.21 -9.11
N GLU A 32 4.82 6.87 -10.30
CA GLU A 32 3.46 7.12 -10.74
C GLU A 32 2.75 5.79 -11.01
N LEU A 33 1.72 5.50 -10.22
CA LEU A 33 0.94 4.27 -10.31
C LEU A 33 -0.43 4.58 -10.90
N ASN A 34 -0.80 3.88 -11.96
CA ASN A 34 -2.12 3.91 -12.56
C ASN A 34 -2.83 2.58 -12.32
N ARG A 35 -4.04 2.62 -11.75
CA ARG A 35 -4.79 1.42 -11.41
C ARG A 35 -5.12 0.62 -12.67
N ILE A 36 -4.84 -0.68 -12.64
CA ILE A 36 -5.28 -1.63 -13.67
C ILE A 36 -6.22 -2.72 -13.10
N GLY A 37 -6.24 -2.88 -11.77
CA GLY A 37 -7.18 -3.77 -11.07
C GLY A 37 -8.51 -3.11 -10.74
N GLN A 38 -9.33 -3.81 -9.93
CA GLN A 38 -10.66 -3.36 -9.51
C GLN A 38 -10.65 -2.47 -8.25
N HIS A 39 -9.56 -2.51 -7.48
CA HIS A 39 -9.46 -1.89 -6.14
C HIS A 39 -8.30 -0.90 -6.05
N GLY A 40 -8.38 0.02 -5.08
CA GLY A 40 -7.38 1.08 -4.85
C GLY A 40 -7.71 2.43 -5.51
N PRO A 41 -6.98 3.50 -5.22
CA PRO A 41 -7.07 4.77 -5.94
C PRO A 41 -6.77 4.63 -7.44
N GLU A 42 -7.37 5.48 -8.28
CA GLU A 42 -7.11 5.47 -9.72
C GLU A 42 -5.67 5.84 -10.09
N HIS A 43 -5.13 6.82 -9.36
CA HIS A 43 -3.79 7.32 -9.56
C HIS A 43 -3.12 7.54 -8.21
N ILE A 44 -1.88 7.08 -8.06
CA ILE A 44 -1.04 7.35 -6.89
C ILE A 44 0.28 7.93 -7.39
N ARG A 45 0.58 9.15 -6.96
CA ARG A 45 1.90 9.76 -7.16
C ARG A 45 2.67 9.72 -5.85
N ILE A 46 3.85 9.12 -5.89
CA ILE A 46 4.76 9.03 -4.74
C ILE A 46 6.04 9.79 -5.11
N PRO A 47 6.15 11.07 -4.72
CA PRO A 47 7.32 11.89 -5.04
C PRO A 47 8.64 11.23 -4.61
N ALA A 48 9.74 11.59 -5.27
CA ALA A 48 11.08 11.17 -4.88
C ALA A 48 11.32 11.40 -3.38
N ARG A 49 11.93 10.41 -2.70
CA ARG A 49 12.31 10.48 -1.27
C ARG A 49 11.16 10.83 -0.32
N SER A 50 9.94 10.44 -0.64
CA SER A 50 8.74 10.77 0.15
C SER A 50 8.00 9.55 0.68
N ARG A 51 7.03 9.79 1.55
CA ARG A 51 5.97 8.84 1.90
C ARG A 51 4.62 9.44 1.54
N VAL A 52 3.66 8.58 1.23
CA VAL A 52 2.26 8.97 1.03
C VAL A 52 1.33 8.04 1.79
N ASP A 53 0.28 8.62 2.37
CA ASP A 53 -0.84 7.89 2.93
C ASP A 53 -1.81 7.50 1.82
N VAL A 54 -2.17 6.21 1.78
CA VAL A 54 -3.07 5.66 0.78
C VAL A 54 -4.33 5.15 1.46
N ARG A 55 -5.47 5.68 1.03
CA ARG A 55 -6.81 5.23 1.42
C ARG A 55 -7.37 4.32 0.33
N THR A 56 -7.81 3.12 0.70
CA THR A 56 -8.46 2.18 -0.23
C THR A 56 -9.73 1.59 0.37
N ALA A 57 -10.67 1.23 -0.49
CA ALA A 57 -11.73 0.30 -0.10
C ALA A 57 -11.14 -1.10 0.08
N LEU A 58 -11.61 -1.83 1.08
CA LEU A 58 -11.28 -3.23 1.30
C LEU A 58 -12.36 -4.09 0.63
N ALA A 59 -12.05 -5.35 0.35
CA ALA A 59 -13.06 -6.30 -0.10
C ALA A 59 -13.27 -7.31 1.04
N GLU A 60 -14.50 -7.48 1.52
CA GLU A 60 -14.79 -8.22 2.77
C GLU A 60 -14.16 -9.62 2.85
N ASN A 61 -14.00 -10.29 1.70
CA ASN A 61 -13.52 -11.67 1.60
C ASN A 61 -12.14 -11.83 0.97
N GLU A 62 -11.43 -10.74 0.67
CA GLU A 62 -10.12 -10.80 0.00
C GLU A 62 -9.00 -10.56 1.02
N ARG A 63 -8.23 -11.60 1.35
CA ARG A 63 -7.08 -11.50 2.25
C ARG A 63 -5.94 -12.37 1.73
N PRO A 64 -4.74 -11.83 1.47
CA PRO A 64 -4.36 -10.42 1.56
C PRO A 64 -5.07 -9.55 0.51
N HIS A 65 -5.19 -8.23 0.75
CA HIS A 65 -5.75 -7.33 -0.25
C HIS A 65 -4.68 -7.01 -1.30
N ILE A 66 -4.94 -7.37 -2.55
CA ILE A 66 -4.02 -7.13 -3.67
C ILE A 66 -4.52 -5.94 -4.48
N LEU A 67 -3.65 -4.96 -4.70
CA LEU A 67 -3.91 -3.83 -5.60
C LEU A 67 -2.96 -3.87 -6.80
N SER A 68 -3.51 -3.98 -8.01
CA SER A 68 -2.71 -4.07 -9.25
C SER A 68 -2.59 -2.71 -9.94
N TYR A 69 -1.34 -2.32 -10.25
CA TYR A 69 -1.00 -1.04 -10.88
C TYR A 69 -0.02 -1.18 -12.04
N ALA A 70 -0.10 -0.27 -13.00
CA ALA A 70 0.96 0.02 -13.95
C ALA A 70 1.80 1.21 -13.43
N VAL A 71 3.12 1.03 -13.36
CA VAL A 71 4.08 2.09 -13.05
C VAL A 71 4.33 2.91 -14.32
N ALA A 72 3.58 4.00 -14.48
CA ALA A 72 3.49 4.75 -15.74
C ALA A 72 4.84 5.26 -16.24
N ASN A 73 5.74 5.58 -15.32
CA ASN A 73 7.06 6.14 -15.60
C ASN A 73 8.22 5.12 -15.50
N MET A 74 7.92 3.82 -15.46
CA MET A 74 8.90 2.74 -15.57
C MET A 74 8.47 1.78 -16.68
N LEU A 75 9.22 1.73 -17.77
CA LEU A 75 8.87 0.93 -18.93
C LEU A 75 9.70 -0.36 -19.01
N THR A 76 9.08 -1.48 -19.37
CA THR A 76 9.75 -2.75 -19.65
C THR A 76 10.07 -2.94 -21.13
N ALA A 77 9.33 -2.25 -22.00
CA ALA A 77 9.53 -2.12 -23.43
C ALA A 77 8.98 -0.74 -23.88
N PRO A 78 9.23 -0.29 -25.13
CA PRO A 78 8.61 0.94 -25.63
C PRO A 78 7.09 0.94 -25.38
N GLU A 79 6.60 2.02 -24.77
CA GLU A 79 5.18 2.25 -24.44
C GLU A 79 4.54 1.18 -23.54
N THR A 80 5.32 0.24 -22.99
CA THR A 80 4.83 -0.83 -22.11
C THR A 80 5.26 -0.56 -20.67
N PRO A 81 4.34 -0.11 -19.79
CA PRO A 81 4.67 0.15 -18.40
C PRO A 81 4.93 -1.15 -17.63
N LEU A 82 5.69 -1.05 -16.55
CA LEU A 82 5.91 -2.11 -15.59
C LEU A 82 4.64 -2.33 -14.77
N THR A 83 4.13 -3.56 -14.75
CA THR A 83 3.00 -3.94 -13.87
C THR A 83 3.51 -4.42 -12.52
N VAL A 84 2.84 -4.01 -11.44
CA VAL A 84 3.15 -4.40 -10.06
C VAL A 84 1.86 -4.71 -9.28
N ASP A 85 1.96 -5.70 -8.41
CA ASP A 85 0.94 -6.01 -7.41
C ASP A 85 1.43 -5.52 -6.05
N ILE A 86 0.56 -4.77 -5.35
CA ILE A 86 0.79 -4.30 -4.00
C ILE A 86 -0.05 -5.15 -3.06
N GLU A 87 0.62 -5.98 -2.27
CA GLU A 87 -0.01 -6.75 -1.21
C GLU A 87 -0.10 -5.92 0.07
N ILE A 88 -1.32 -5.76 0.60
CA ILE A 88 -1.57 -5.03 1.84
C ILE A 88 -1.94 -6.04 2.92
N ALA A 89 -1.03 -6.22 3.88
CA ALA A 89 -1.30 -6.95 5.10
C ALA A 89 -2.25 -6.15 6.01
N LEU A 90 -3.21 -6.86 6.63
CA LEU A 90 -4.03 -6.31 7.70
C LEU A 90 -3.16 -6.01 8.94
N PRO A 91 -3.58 -5.08 9.81
CA PRO A 91 -2.87 -4.88 11.07
C PRO A 91 -2.91 -6.18 11.86
N GLU A 92 -1.76 -6.60 12.40
CA GLU A 92 -1.75 -7.68 13.39
C GLU A 92 -2.59 -7.23 14.60
N PRO A 93 -3.42 -8.12 15.16
CA PRO A 93 -4.12 -7.79 16.39
C PRO A 93 -3.08 -7.45 17.46
N VAL A 94 -3.13 -6.21 17.95
CA VAL A 94 -2.31 -5.81 19.10
C VAL A 94 -2.82 -6.61 20.30
N GLU A 95 -2.04 -7.57 20.77
CA GLU A 95 -2.27 -8.17 22.08
C GLU A 95 -2.13 -7.05 23.11
N LEU A 96 -3.27 -6.58 23.62
CA LEU A 96 -3.28 -5.69 24.77
C LEU A 96 -2.88 -6.56 25.97
N GLU A 97 -1.65 -6.41 26.44
CA GLU A 97 -1.27 -6.86 27.78
C GLU A 97 -2.17 -6.10 28.77
N LEU A 98 -3.20 -6.79 29.27
CA LEU A 98 -4.01 -6.30 30.37
C LEU A 98 -3.10 -6.24 31.59
N ASP A 99 -2.67 -5.04 31.96
CA ASP A 99 -2.01 -4.78 33.25
C ASP A 99 -2.94 -5.28 34.38
N GLU A 100 -2.65 -6.45 34.93
CA GLU A 100 -3.27 -7.00 36.15
C GLU A 100 -2.84 -6.23 37.41
N ALA A 101 -2.79 -4.89 37.35
CA ALA A 101 -2.30 -4.04 38.43
C ALA A 101 -3.41 -3.28 39.19
N LEU A 102 -4.66 -3.75 39.14
CA LEU A 102 -5.76 -3.19 39.93
C LEU A 102 -6.56 -4.26 40.68
N THR A 103 -5.87 -5.11 41.45
CA THR A 103 -6.49 -5.79 42.61
C THR A 103 -5.48 -5.97 43.73
N ARG A 104 -5.23 -4.92 44.52
CA ARG A 104 -4.76 -5.02 45.92
C ARG A 104 -5.44 -3.97 46.76
#